data_AF-A0A3A8U6P8-F1
#
_entry.id   AF-A0A3A8U6P8-F1
#
_cell.length_a   1.000
_cell.length_b   1.000
_cell.length_c   1.000
_cell.angle_alpha   90.00
_cell.angle_beta   90.00
_cell.angle_gamma   90.00
#
_symmetry.space_group_name_H-M   'P 1'
#
loop_
_entity.id
_entity.type
_entity.pdbx_description
1 polymer ?
#
loop_
_entity_poly.entity_id
_entity_poly.type
_entity_poly.pdbx_seq_one_letter_code
_entity_poly.pdbx_strand_id
1 'polypeptide(L)'
;MSISGVGFDRLKSLDELIEAIEMRLDIEFILRGIRYNISTNGRPFIAVCPGGDGVFYANAKELLEKYRIGGSPLMELWPEMEILAM
;
A
#
# COMPACT_ATOMS: atom_id res chain seq x y z
N MET A 1 7.71 21.86 9.99
CA MET A 1 6.30 21.77 10.44
C MET A 1 6.08 20.33 10.86
N SER A 2 6.11 20.07 12.17
CA SER A 2 5.93 18.71 12.71
C SER A 2 4.44 18.49 12.86
N ILE A 3 3.85 17.57 12.09
CA ILE A 3 2.44 17.23 12.19
C ILE A 3 2.31 16.14 13.26
N SER A 4 2.49 16.53 14.53
CA SER A 4 2.11 15.67 15.65
C SER A 4 0.59 15.80 15.85
N GLY A 5 -0.19 14.83 15.37
CA GLY A 5 -1.62 14.79 15.69
C GLY A 5 -2.56 13.94 14.84
N VAL A 6 -2.12 13.35 13.73
CA VAL A 6 -2.95 12.36 13.00
C VAL A 6 -2.49 10.99 13.45
N GLY A 7 -3.31 10.29 14.24
CA GLY A 7 -3.07 8.87 14.49
C GLY A 7 -3.24 8.12 13.17
N PHE A 8 -2.16 7.57 12.64
CA PHE A 8 -2.24 6.66 11.50
C PHE A 8 -2.61 5.28 12.03
N ASP A 9 -3.53 4.61 11.35
CA ASP A 9 -3.76 3.21 11.61
C ASP A 9 -2.58 2.39 11.09
N ARG A 10 -2.32 1.26 11.75
CA ARG A 10 -1.27 0.31 11.38
C ARG A 10 -1.91 -1.04 11.17
N LEU A 11 -1.48 -1.71 10.10
CA LEU A 11 -1.78 -3.12 9.89
C LEU A 11 -1.17 -3.94 11.03
N LYS A 12 -1.87 -4.98 11.46
CA LYS A 12 -1.45 -5.90 12.53
C LYS A 12 -0.64 -7.07 11.98
N SER A 13 -0.79 -7.37 10.70
CA SER A 13 -0.06 -8.44 10.01
C SER A 13 0.03 -8.17 8.50
N LEU A 14 0.92 -8.91 7.84
CA LEU A 14 0.94 -8.99 6.38
C LEU A 14 -0.36 -9.58 5.83
N ASP A 15 -0.97 -10.54 6.55
CA ASP A 15 -2.22 -11.18 6.13
C ASP A 15 -3.37 -10.17 6.04
N GLU A 16 -3.44 -9.17 6.94
CA GLU A 16 -4.44 -8.10 6.87
C GLU A 16 -4.31 -7.27 5.58
N LEU A 17 -3.07 -7.01 5.12
CA LEU A 17 -2.84 -6.34 3.84
C LEU A 17 -3.25 -7.21 2.65
N ILE A 18 -2.93 -8.50 2.69
CA ILE A 18 -3.31 -9.46 1.65
C ILE A 18 -4.84 -9.55 1.57
N GLU A 19 -5.51 -9.75 2.69
CA GLU A 19 -6.97 -9.81 2.79
C GLU A 19 -7.62 -8.54 2.26
N ALA A 20 -7.12 -7.36 2.63
CA ALA A 20 -7.66 -6.09 2.12
C ALA A 20 -7.58 -5.98 0.59
N ILE A 21 -6.46 -6.39 -0.02
CA ILE A 21 -6.29 -6.39 -1.48
C ILE A 21 -7.22 -7.42 -2.13
N GLU A 22 -7.35 -8.61 -1.54
CA GLU A 22 -8.23 -9.68 -2.05
C GLU A 22 -9.72 -9.32 -1.92
N MET A 23 -10.08 -8.60 -0.85
CA MET A 23 -11.40 -7.99 -0.65
C MET A 23 -11.64 -6.78 -1.54
N ARG A 24 -10.66 -6.37 -2.34
CA ARG A 24 -10.75 -5.25 -3.29
C ARG A 24 -10.96 -3.90 -2.63
N LEU A 25 -10.45 -3.72 -1.42
CA LEU A 25 -10.47 -2.44 -0.73
C LEU A 25 -9.47 -1.46 -1.35
N ASP A 26 -9.79 -0.17 -1.28
CA ASP A 26 -8.88 0.90 -1.65
C ASP A 26 -8.02 1.24 -0.43
N ILE A 27 -6.73 0.94 -0.50
CA ILE A 27 -5.80 1.11 0.61
C ILE A 27 -4.94 2.34 0.32
N GLU A 28 -5.16 3.41 1.06
CA GLU A 28 -4.31 4.59 1.01
C GLU A 28 -3.34 4.60 2.19
N PHE A 29 -2.06 4.81 1.91
CA PHE A 29 -1.03 4.79 2.95
C PHE A 29 0.15 5.72 2.64
N ILE A 30 0.86 6.13 3.68
CA ILE A 30 2.15 6.80 3.57
C ILE A 30 3.25 5.77 3.84
N LEU A 31 4.27 5.76 2.98
CA LEU A 31 5.48 4.97 3.17
C LEU A 31 6.69 5.83 2.80
N ARG A 32 7.57 6.05 3.79
CA ARG A 32 8.78 6.88 3.65
C ARG A 32 8.50 8.29 3.09
N GLY A 33 7.40 8.90 3.55
CA GLY A 33 6.99 10.25 3.18
C GLY A 33 6.30 10.36 1.82
N ILE A 34 6.09 9.25 1.11
CA ILE A 34 5.37 9.21 -0.16
C ILE A 34 4.00 8.56 0.09
N ARG A 35 2.94 9.17 -0.43
CA ARG A 35 1.58 8.61 -0.37
C ARG A 35 1.35 7.68 -1.56
N TYR A 36 0.78 6.52 -1.27
CA TYR A 36 0.44 5.49 -2.24
C TYR A 36 -1.03 5.12 -2.12
N ASN A 37 -1.57 4.56 -3.19
CA ASN A 37 -2.85 3.86 -3.21
C ASN A 37 -2.62 2.45 -3.79
N ILE A 38 -3.17 1.44 -3.12
CA ILE A 38 -3.42 0.12 -3.71
C ILE A 38 -4.93 0.02 -3.95
N SER A 39 -5.32 -0.37 -5.15
CA SER A 39 -6.71 -0.53 -5.56
C SER A 39 -6.80 -1.59 -6.66
N THR A 40 -7.98 -1.81 -7.23
CA THR A 40 -8.21 -2.80 -8.28
C THR A 40 -9.25 -2.36 -9.29
N ASN A 41 -9.01 -2.68 -10.56
CA ASN A 41 -10.02 -2.62 -11.63
C ASN A 41 -10.05 -3.96 -12.39
N GLY A 42 -10.18 -5.05 -11.63
CA GLY A 42 -10.07 -6.42 -12.10
C GLY A 42 -8.69 -7.05 -11.89
N ARG A 43 -7.64 -6.22 -11.80
CA ARG A 43 -6.30 -6.59 -11.35
C ARG A 43 -5.81 -5.59 -10.29
N PRO A 44 -5.16 -6.06 -9.21
CA PRO A 44 -4.61 -5.15 -8.21
C PRO A 44 -3.52 -4.29 -8.83
N PHE A 45 -3.48 -3.03 -8.44
CA PHE A 45 -2.43 -2.10 -8.82
C PHE A 45 -2.01 -1.24 -7.65
N ILE A 46 -0.82 -0.68 -7.75
CA ILE A 46 -0.30 0.33 -6.83
C ILE A 46 0.10 1.58 -7.62
N ALA A 47 -0.22 2.75 -7.09
CA ALA A 47 0.11 4.04 -7.67
C ALA A 47 0.65 4.99 -6.59
N VAL A 48 1.52 5.92 -6.98
CA VAL A 48 1.82 7.10 -6.16
C VAL A 48 0.61 8.03 -6.21
N CYS A 49 0.19 8.57 -5.06
CA CYS A 49 -0.99 9.43 -4.97
C CYS A 49 -0.62 10.82 -4.40
N PRO A 50 -1.11 11.92 -4.99
CA PRO A 50 -1.94 11.99 -6.19
C PRO A 50 -1.13 11.89 -7.51
N GLY A 51 -1.77 11.37 -8.57
CA GLY A 51 -1.34 11.57 -9.96
C GLY A 51 -0.30 10.59 -10.53
N GLY A 52 0.09 9.55 -9.79
CA GLY A 52 0.96 8.50 -10.32
C GLY A 52 0.20 7.49 -11.18
N ASP A 53 0.88 6.91 -12.17
CA ASP A 53 0.34 5.82 -12.97
C ASP A 53 0.28 4.51 -12.16
N GLY A 54 -0.81 3.77 -12.34
CA GLY A 54 -0.99 2.47 -11.70
C GLY A 54 -0.08 1.40 -12.29
N VAL A 55 0.66 0.69 -11.43
CA VAL A 55 1.42 -0.51 -11.78
C VAL A 55 0.58 -1.73 -11.43
N PHE A 56 0.14 -2.46 -12.45
CA PHE A 56 -0.79 -3.59 -12.33
C PHE A 56 -0.06 -4.92 -12.18
N TYR A 57 -0.62 -5.80 -11.36
CA TYR A 57 -0.12 -7.15 -11.09
C TYR A 57 -1.21 -8.20 -11.30
N ALA A 58 -0.84 -9.47 -11.43
CA ALA A 58 -1.83 -10.54 -11.62
C ALA A 58 -2.63 -10.82 -10.35
N ASN A 59 -2.03 -10.66 -9.17
CA ASN A 59 -2.64 -10.91 -7.86
C ASN A 59 -1.91 -10.15 -6.73
N ALA A 60 -2.49 -10.19 -5.52
CA ALA A 60 -1.97 -9.49 -4.34
C ALA A 60 -0.53 -9.92 -4.00
N LYS A 61 -0.27 -11.23 -4.01
CA LYS A 61 1.07 -11.79 -3.74
C LYS A 61 2.11 -11.23 -4.69
N GLU A 62 1.82 -11.21 -5.99
CA GLU A 62 2.75 -10.69 -6.98
C GLU A 62 3.02 -9.18 -6.80
N LEU A 63 1.98 -8.39 -6.49
CA LEU A 63 2.12 -6.97 -6.16
C LEU A 63 3.09 -6.79 -4.99
N LEU A 64 2.87 -7.53 -3.89
CA LEU A 64 3.64 -7.41 -2.66
C LEU A 64 5.09 -7.89 -2.83
N GLU A 65 5.33 -8.95 -3.61
CA GLU A 65 6.68 -9.49 -3.86
C GLU A 65 7.49 -8.67 -4.88
N LYS A 66 6.83 -8.05 -5.87
CA LYS A 66 7.52 -7.43 -7.02
C LYS A 66 7.58 -5.91 -6.98
N TYR A 67 6.61 -5.22 -6.38
CA TYR A 67 6.70 -3.77 -6.28
C TYR A 67 7.80 -3.38 -5.29
N ARG A 68 8.75 -2.56 -5.73
CA ARG A 68 9.94 -2.20 -4.96
C ARG A 68 10.00 -0.71 -4.66
N ILE A 69 10.29 -0.38 -3.41
CA ILE A 69 10.55 0.98 -2.95
C ILE A 69 11.94 1.01 -2.33
N GLY A 70 12.87 1.75 -2.94
CA GLY A 70 14.27 1.77 -2.50
C GLY A 70 14.96 0.40 -2.54
N GLY A 71 14.54 -0.49 -3.44
CA GLY A 71 15.09 -1.84 -3.59
C GLY A 71 14.39 -2.93 -2.76
N SER A 72 13.68 -2.58 -1.70
CA SER A 72 12.92 -3.55 -0.87
C SER A 72 11.53 -3.82 -1.46
N PRO A 73 11.07 -5.08 -1.48
CA PRO A 73 9.72 -5.43 -1.89
C PRO A 73 8.69 -4.91 -0.90
N LEU A 74 7.48 -4.62 -1.37
CA LEU A 74 6.41 -4.07 -0.52
C LEU A 74 6.02 -5.02 0.63
N MET A 75 6.13 -6.33 0.41
CA MET A 75 5.93 -7.39 1.41
C MET A 75 6.91 -7.31 2.59
N GLU A 76 8.05 -6.63 2.47
CA GLU A 76 8.96 -6.38 3.60
C GLU A 76 8.68 -5.03 4.27
N LEU A 77 7.98 -4.13 3.57
CA LEU A 77 7.75 -2.76 3.99
C LEU A 77 6.39 -2.53 4.62
N TRP A 78 5.48 -3.53 4.62
CA TRP A 78 4.16 -3.41 5.24
C TRP A 78 4.17 -2.90 6.68
N PRO A 79 5.14 -3.23 7.57
CA PRO A 79 5.13 -2.72 8.95
C PRO A 79 5.39 -1.21 9.03
N GLU A 80 6.04 -0.65 8.01
CA GLU A 80 6.35 0.79 7.91
C GLU A 80 5.17 1.61 7.37
N MET A 81 4.13 0.97 6.83
CA MET A 81 2.98 1.66 6.22
C MET A 81 2.14 2.38 7.27
N GLU A 82 1.90 3.66 7.03
CA GLU A 82 0.96 4.50 7.79
C GLU A 82 -0.36 4.54 7.03
N ILE A 83 -1.37 3.81 7.49
CA ILE A 83 -2.66 3.71 6.80
C ILE A 83 -3.43 5.03 7.00
N LEU A 84 -3.88 5.60 5.88
CA LEU A 84 -4.71 6.79 5.83
C LEU A 84 -6.20 6.43 5.72
N ALA A 85 -6.52 5.41 4.93
CA ALA A 85 -7.88 4.91 4.69
C ALA A 85 -7.84 3.49 4.10
N MET A 86 -8.87 2.69 4.39
CA MET A 86 -9.16 1.36 3.85
C MET A 86 -10.67 1.15 3.68
#